data_AF-A0A8T7C222-F1
#
_entry.id   AF-A0A8T7C222-F1
#
_cell.length_a   1.000
_cell.length_b   1.000
_cell.length_c   1.000
_cell.angle_alpha   90.00
_cell.angle_beta   90.00
_cell.angle_gamma   90.00
#
_symmetry.space_group_name_H-M   'P 1'
#
loop_
_entity.id
_entity.type
_entity.pdbx_description
1 polymer ?
#
loop_
_entity_poly.entity_id
_entity_poly.type
_entity_poly.pdbx_seq_one_letter_code
_entity_poly.pdbx_strand_id
1 'polypeptide(L)'
;FAEAGFDVLSLANNHARDFGEEGRTATMQALDALGITHSGRIGDIASWRHNDYTIAMIAFAPNPGSYDINNITEAVSEVATLAASHDIVLVSFHGGAEGVDALHVTFDTEFYYGEKRGNVVEFSRRVIDAGADLVIGHGPHVPRGLELYRDRLIAYSLGNFNTYQGISIQGIKGLAPILKLRMDETGAFLDGRIISTRQSRPGGPKIDPANEAALLIKRLSEEDFGKQAPRISANGVLSRPE
;
A
#
# COMPACT_ATOMS: atom_id res chain seq x y z
N PHE A 1 11.25 -4.17 13.18
CA PHE A 1 11.10 -3.24 12.04
C PHE A 1 12.32 -2.34 11.88
N ALA A 2 12.77 -1.64 12.92
CA ALA A 2 14.01 -0.84 12.86
C ALA A 2 15.23 -1.64 12.35
N GLU A 3 15.52 -2.81 12.95
CA GLU A 3 16.61 -3.69 12.49
C GLU A 3 16.46 -4.19 11.04
N ALA A 4 15.21 -4.25 10.54
CA ALA A 4 14.92 -4.66 9.18
C ALA A 4 14.99 -3.48 8.17
N GLY A 5 15.25 -2.25 8.64
CA GLY A 5 15.39 -1.06 7.80
C GLY A 5 14.09 -0.42 7.36
N PHE A 6 13.03 -0.46 8.17
CA PHE A 6 11.80 0.29 7.88
C PHE A 6 11.94 1.75 8.31
N ASP A 7 11.77 2.68 7.38
CA ASP A 7 11.82 4.13 7.64
C ASP A 7 10.46 4.73 8.03
N VAL A 8 9.38 4.15 7.48
CA VAL A 8 8.01 4.64 7.65
C VAL A 8 7.01 3.50 7.79
N LEU A 9 5.96 3.68 8.61
CA LEU A 9 4.85 2.73 8.75
C LEU A 9 3.48 3.41 8.72
N SER A 10 2.53 2.77 8.04
CA SER A 10 1.12 3.14 8.10
C SER A 10 0.44 2.49 9.29
N LEU A 11 -0.27 3.30 10.07
CA LEU A 11 -1.16 2.91 11.16
C LEU A 11 -2.64 3.04 10.77
N ALA A 12 -2.96 3.40 9.52
CA ALA A 12 -4.34 3.45 9.05
C ALA A 12 -4.81 2.03 8.70
N ASN A 13 -5.59 1.40 9.58
CA ASN A 13 -6.22 0.11 9.34
C ASN A 13 -7.32 -0.16 10.39
N ASN A 14 -8.11 -1.20 10.15
CA ASN A 14 -9.18 -1.65 11.03
C ASN A 14 -8.71 -2.13 12.41
N HIS A 15 -7.45 -2.55 12.55
CA HIS A 15 -6.85 -3.03 13.81
C HIS A 15 -6.07 -1.96 14.59
N ALA A 16 -5.96 -0.75 14.06
CA ALA A 16 -5.17 0.33 14.65
C ALA A 16 -5.65 0.75 16.05
N ARG A 17 -6.89 0.38 16.40
CA ARG A 17 -7.57 0.74 17.64
C ARG A 17 -8.11 -0.48 18.40
N ASP A 18 -7.58 -1.69 18.15
CA ASP A 18 -7.98 -2.89 18.90
C ASP A 18 -7.80 -2.72 20.43
N PHE A 19 -6.83 -1.90 20.83
CA PHE A 19 -6.57 -1.51 22.22
C PHE A 19 -6.95 -0.04 22.51
N GLY A 20 -7.90 0.51 21.76
CA GLY A 20 -8.33 1.90 21.90
C GLY A 20 -7.30 2.91 21.36
N GLU A 21 -7.56 4.19 21.66
CA GLU A 21 -6.66 5.29 21.27
C GLU A 21 -5.36 5.29 22.07
N GLU A 22 -5.41 4.78 23.30
CA GLU A 22 -4.26 4.57 24.15
C GLU A 22 -3.30 3.57 23.52
N GLY A 23 -3.81 2.45 22.99
CA GLY A 23 -2.99 1.45 22.28
C GLY A 23 -2.37 1.99 21.00
N ARG A 24 -3.14 2.79 20.23
CA ARG A 24 -2.61 3.47 19.04
C ARG A 24 -1.51 4.47 19.40
N THR A 25 -1.73 5.28 20.43
CA THR A 25 -0.75 6.26 20.93
C THR A 25 0.52 5.57 21.42
N ALA A 26 0.41 4.46 22.15
CA ALA A 26 1.55 3.67 22.57
C ALA A 26 2.35 3.10 21.39
N THR A 27 1.66 2.71 20.30
CA THR A 27 2.31 2.26 19.06
C THR A 27 3.08 3.41 18.41
N MET A 28 2.46 4.59 18.25
CA MET A 28 3.11 5.79 17.71
C MET A 28 4.38 6.13 18.50
N GLN A 29 4.28 6.21 19.83
CA GLN A 29 5.43 6.49 20.71
C GLN A 29 6.56 5.45 20.59
N ALA A 30 6.21 4.17 20.39
CA ALA A 30 7.20 3.12 20.17
C ALA A 30 7.91 3.26 18.81
N LEU A 31 7.21 3.71 17.78
CA LEU A 31 7.80 4.01 16.47
C LEU A 31 8.69 5.25 16.54
N ASP A 32 8.24 6.32 17.19
CA ASP A 32 9.02 7.53 17.44
C ASP A 32 10.35 7.21 18.16
N ALA A 33 10.28 6.40 19.23
CA ALA A 33 11.46 5.99 20.00
C ALA A 33 12.46 5.16 19.17
N LEU A 34 12.02 4.55 18.07
CA LEU A 34 12.85 3.80 17.14
C LEU A 34 13.26 4.62 15.91
N GLY A 35 12.85 5.89 15.81
CA GLY A 35 13.11 6.75 14.65
C GLY A 35 12.35 6.34 13.39
N ILE A 36 11.26 5.58 13.54
CA ILE A 36 10.38 5.17 12.43
C ILE A 36 9.25 6.19 12.33
N THR A 37 9.18 6.91 11.22
CA THR A 37 8.07 7.84 10.98
C THR A 37 6.77 7.09 10.73
N HIS A 38 5.63 7.74 11.00
CA HIS A 38 4.34 7.09 10.81
C HIS A 38 3.25 8.04 10.33
N SER A 39 2.19 7.46 9.76
CA SER A 39 0.95 8.15 9.40
C SER A 39 -0.24 7.23 9.62
N GLY A 40 -1.44 7.79 9.72
CA GLY A 40 -2.70 7.04 9.69
C GLY A 40 -3.69 7.45 10.77
N ARG A 41 -3.29 8.36 11.67
CA ARG A 41 -4.22 9.15 12.47
C ARG A 41 -4.57 10.44 11.73
N ILE A 42 -5.81 10.94 11.86
CA ILE A 42 -6.12 12.29 11.36
C ILE A 42 -5.17 13.31 12.03
N GLY A 43 -4.51 14.13 11.21
CA GLY A 43 -3.47 15.07 11.64
C GLY A 43 -2.07 14.47 11.78
N ASP A 44 -1.90 13.17 11.50
CA ASP A 44 -0.62 12.46 11.54
C ASP A 44 -0.14 12.15 10.12
N ILE A 45 0.87 12.89 9.68
CA ILE A 45 1.49 12.78 8.36
C ILE A 45 2.96 12.48 8.59
N ALA A 46 3.47 11.42 7.95
CA ALA A 46 4.89 11.14 7.97
C ALA A 46 5.58 12.11 7.01
N SER A 47 6.59 12.84 7.48
CA SER A 47 7.43 13.69 6.64
C SER A 47 8.88 13.49 7.04
N TRP A 48 9.76 13.27 6.06
CA TRP A 48 11.19 13.09 6.29
C TRP A 48 12.01 13.57 5.09
N ARG A 49 13.33 13.60 5.28
CA ARG A 49 14.29 13.88 4.19
C ARG A 49 15.08 12.63 3.85
N HIS A 50 15.28 12.41 2.56
CA HIS A 50 16.21 11.42 2.05
C HIS A 50 17.06 12.05 0.95
N ASN A 51 18.35 12.25 1.24
CA ASN A 51 19.24 13.08 0.43
C ASN A 51 18.66 14.48 0.24
N ASP A 52 18.52 14.93 -1.01
CA ASP A 52 18.01 16.25 -1.35
C ASP A 52 16.47 16.33 -1.36
N TYR A 53 15.78 15.19 -1.31
CA TYR A 53 14.33 15.10 -1.41
C TYR A 53 13.64 15.18 -0.04
N THR A 54 12.57 15.96 0.00
CA THR A 54 11.54 15.95 1.04
C THR A 54 10.43 14.98 0.63
N ILE A 55 10.09 14.07 1.52
CA ILE A 55 9.12 13.01 1.25
C ILE A 55 8.00 13.08 2.27
N ALA A 56 6.75 12.99 1.82
CA ALA A 56 5.59 12.82 2.68
C ALA A 56 4.94 11.45 2.44
N MET A 57 4.39 10.85 3.49
CA MET A 57 3.42 9.78 3.38
C MET A 57 2.17 10.10 4.19
N ILE A 58 1.01 9.98 3.54
CA ILE A 58 -0.31 10.07 4.18
C ILE A 58 -1.05 8.74 4.04
N ALA A 59 -1.66 8.27 5.13
CA ALA A 59 -2.34 6.99 5.18
C ALA A 59 -3.85 7.10 5.44
N PHE A 60 -4.63 6.35 4.64
CA PHE A 60 -6.10 6.38 4.65
C PHE A 60 -6.70 5.03 5.06
N ALA A 61 -7.86 5.06 5.72
CA ALA A 61 -8.66 3.89 6.01
C ALA A 61 -10.13 4.31 6.25
N PRO A 62 -11.14 3.47 5.98
CA PRO A 62 -12.53 3.77 6.30
C PRO A 62 -12.81 3.83 7.82
N ASN A 63 -11.81 3.49 8.63
CA ASN A 63 -11.96 3.27 10.06
C ASN A 63 -11.87 4.58 10.88
N PRO A 64 -12.71 4.76 11.92
CA PRO A 64 -12.78 5.99 12.69
C PRO A 64 -11.44 6.45 13.27
N GLY A 65 -11.09 7.72 13.06
CA GLY A 65 -9.85 8.34 13.54
C GLY A 65 -8.67 8.26 12.58
N SER A 66 -8.90 7.75 11.36
CA SER A 66 -8.00 7.81 10.21
C SER A 66 -8.55 8.78 9.16
N TYR A 67 -7.72 9.26 8.24
CA TYR A 67 -8.23 9.93 7.04
C TYR A 67 -9.09 8.94 6.24
N ASP A 68 -10.33 9.31 5.93
CA ASP A 68 -11.31 8.38 5.34
C ASP A 68 -11.08 8.23 3.83
N ILE A 69 -10.82 7.00 3.38
CA ILE A 69 -10.69 6.65 1.96
C ILE A 69 -11.98 6.97 1.16
N ASN A 70 -13.14 7.00 1.82
CA ASN A 70 -14.41 7.34 1.20
C ASN A 70 -14.62 8.86 1.04
N ASN A 71 -13.84 9.69 1.74
CA ASN A 71 -13.90 11.14 1.63
C ASN A 71 -12.92 11.64 0.55
N ILE A 72 -13.26 11.38 -0.72
CA ILE A 72 -12.40 11.70 -1.86
C ILE A 72 -12.04 13.19 -1.93
N THR A 73 -12.96 14.08 -1.55
CA THR A 73 -12.72 15.53 -1.57
C THR A 73 -11.63 15.91 -0.57
N GLU A 74 -11.68 15.39 0.65
CA GLU A 74 -10.64 15.61 1.67
C GLU A 74 -9.33 14.96 1.25
N ALA A 75 -9.35 13.71 0.79
CA ALA A 75 -8.15 13.02 0.33
C ALA A 75 -7.41 13.80 -0.78
N VAL A 76 -8.14 14.33 -1.76
CA VAL A 76 -7.58 15.18 -2.82
C VAL A 76 -6.99 16.47 -2.26
N SER A 77 -7.67 17.11 -1.31
CA SER A 77 -7.21 18.36 -0.69
C SER A 77 -5.92 18.17 0.11
N GLU A 78 -5.85 17.11 0.93
CA GLU A 78 -4.67 16.79 1.75
C GLU A 78 -3.47 16.43 0.85
N VAL A 79 -3.68 15.58 -0.15
CA VAL A 79 -2.62 15.19 -1.09
C VAL A 79 -2.11 16.37 -1.90
N ALA A 80 -2.99 17.25 -2.38
CA ALA A 80 -2.57 18.47 -3.09
C ALA A 80 -1.75 19.41 -2.19
N THR A 81 -2.09 19.50 -0.91
CA THR A 81 -1.33 20.29 0.07
C THR A 81 0.08 19.72 0.28
N LEU A 82 0.20 18.39 0.35
CA LEU A 82 1.49 17.72 0.46
C LEU A 82 2.32 17.86 -0.80
N ALA A 83 1.72 17.72 -1.99
CA ALA A 83 2.39 17.87 -3.27
C ALA A 83 2.93 19.29 -3.50
N ALA A 84 2.29 20.31 -2.91
CA ALA A 84 2.77 21.69 -2.97
C ALA A 84 3.97 21.96 -2.05
N SER A 85 4.28 21.05 -1.11
CA SER A 85 5.27 21.28 -0.04
C SER A 85 6.37 20.21 0.05
N HIS A 86 6.24 19.10 -0.69
CA HIS A 86 7.18 17.98 -0.68
C HIS A 86 7.54 17.59 -2.12
N ASP A 87 8.76 17.07 -2.30
CA ASP A 87 9.25 16.63 -3.60
C ASP A 87 8.61 15.31 -4.05
N ILE A 88 8.35 14.41 -3.10
CA ILE A 88 7.69 13.11 -3.34
C ILE A 88 6.54 12.91 -2.35
N VAL A 89 5.37 12.51 -2.86
CA VAL A 89 4.18 12.20 -2.04
C VAL A 89 3.76 10.74 -2.21
N LEU A 90 3.81 10.00 -1.11
CA LEU A 90 3.35 8.62 -1.03
C LEU A 90 1.96 8.58 -0.39
N VAL A 91 1.06 7.77 -0.95
CA VAL A 91 -0.24 7.49 -0.35
C VAL A 91 -0.32 6.02 0.02
N SER A 92 -0.68 5.73 1.27
CA SER A 92 -1.01 4.39 1.73
C SER A 92 -2.51 4.31 1.97
N PHE A 93 -3.16 3.18 1.68
CA PHE A 93 -4.56 2.98 2.08
C PHE A 93 -4.84 1.58 2.57
N HIS A 94 -5.72 1.47 3.57
CA HIS A 94 -6.37 0.22 3.98
C HIS A 94 -7.82 0.22 3.50
N GLY A 95 -8.14 -0.58 2.49
CA GLY A 95 -9.46 -0.57 1.86
C GLY A 95 -9.64 -1.74 0.90
N GLY A 96 -10.79 -1.80 0.24
CA GLY A 96 -11.20 -2.94 -0.58
C GLY A 96 -11.80 -4.09 0.22
N ALA A 97 -12.48 -5.01 -0.47
CA ALA A 97 -13.01 -6.23 0.10
C ALA A 97 -11.89 -7.22 0.47
N GLU A 98 -12.15 -8.13 1.39
CA GLU A 98 -11.11 -9.01 1.94
C GLU A 98 -11.28 -10.48 1.59
N GLY A 99 -10.14 -11.16 1.46
CA GLY A 99 -10.07 -12.60 1.25
C GLY A 99 -9.82 -13.02 -0.19
N VAL A 100 -9.86 -14.34 -0.40
CA VAL A 100 -9.50 -14.98 -1.67
C VAL A 100 -10.51 -14.70 -2.79
N ASP A 101 -11.75 -14.36 -2.43
CA ASP A 101 -12.79 -13.98 -3.39
C ASP A 101 -12.66 -12.53 -3.84
N ALA A 102 -11.75 -11.77 -3.23
CA ALA A 102 -11.51 -10.36 -3.47
C ALA A 102 -10.14 -10.13 -4.14
N LEU A 103 -9.73 -11.02 -5.06
CA LEU A 103 -8.46 -10.89 -5.78
C LEU A 103 -8.50 -9.83 -6.90
N HIS A 104 -9.64 -9.71 -7.57
CA HIS A 104 -9.83 -8.76 -8.65
C HIS A 104 -10.24 -7.40 -8.09
N VAL A 105 -9.61 -6.35 -8.59
CA VAL A 105 -9.95 -4.97 -8.24
C VAL A 105 -11.25 -4.57 -8.96
N THR A 106 -12.21 -4.02 -8.23
CA THR A 106 -13.45 -3.52 -8.81
C THR A 106 -13.36 -2.02 -9.06
N PHE A 107 -13.98 -1.55 -10.15
CA PHE A 107 -14.13 -0.13 -10.46
C PHE A 107 -15.34 0.50 -9.74
N ASP A 108 -15.72 -0.08 -8.60
CA ASP A 108 -16.90 0.27 -7.82
C ASP A 108 -16.55 0.18 -6.32
N THR A 109 -17.42 0.72 -5.48
CA THR A 109 -17.32 0.67 -4.03
C THR A 109 -17.33 -0.78 -3.55
N GLU A 110 -16.28 -1.17 -2.84
CA GLU A 110 -16.17 -2.47 -2.20
C GLU A 110 -16.73 -2.43 -0.77
N PHE A 111 -17.21 -3.59 -0.31
CA PHE A 111 -17.73 -3.77 1.05
C PHE A 111 -17.12 -5.01 1.70
N TYR A 112 -16.99 -4.98 3.03
CA TYR A 112 -16.62 -6.15 3.83
C TYR A 112 -17.35 -6.13 5.16
N TYR A 113 -18.05 -7.21 5.52
CA TYR A 113 -18.94 -7.28 6.69
C TYR A 113 -19.88 -6.06 6.86
N GLY A 114 -20.36 -5.49 5.75
CA GLY A 114 -21.25 -4.32 5.74
C GLY A 114 -20.55 -2.97 5.89
N GLU A 115 -19.23 -2.95 6.12
CA GLU A 115 -18.42 -1.72 6.09
C GLU A 115 -18.17 -1.29 4.64
N LYS A 116 -18.29 0.01 4.35
CA LYS A 116 -17.92 0.60 3.06
C LYS A 116 -16.40 0.75 2.98
N ARG A 117 -15.74 -0.14 2.23
CA ARG A 117 -14.27 -0.26 2.15
C ARG A 117 -13.64 0.60 1.04
N GLY A 118 -14.43 1.47 0.42
CA GLY A 118 -14.01 2.42 -0.61
C GLY A 118 -14.10 1.89 -2.03
N ASN A 119 -14.20 2.82 -2.99
CA ASN A 119 -13.88 2.56 -4.39
C ASN A 119 -12.38 2.80 -4.56
N VAL A 120 -11.58 1.74 -4.43
CA VAL A 120 -10.12 1.87 -4.36
C VAL A 120 -9.51 2.42 -5.65
N VAL A 121 -10.13 2.16 -6.81
CA VAL A 121 -9.68 2.71 -8.11
C VAL A 121 -9.96 4.19 -8.21
N GLU A 122 -11.18 4.62 -7.88
CA GLU A 122 -11.52 6.05 -7.87
C GLU A 122 -10.62 6.79 -6.90
N PHE A 123 -10.48 6.31 -5.66
CA PHE A 123 -9.60 6.91 -4.68
C PHE A 123 -8.16 7.03 -5.19
N SER A 124 -7.56 5.93 -5.65
CA SER A 124 -6.16 5.89 -6.07
C SER A 124 -5.89 6.83 -7.24
N ARG A 125 -6.75 6.82 -8.26
CA ARG A 125 -6.59 7.73 -9.41
C ARG A 125 -6.77 9.19 -9.03
N ARG A 126 -7.71 9.50 -8.12
CA ARG A 126 -7.98 10.87 -7.68
C ARG A 126 -6.85 11.46 -6.82
N VAL A 127 -6.17 10.65 -6.00
CA VAL A 127 -4.99 11.12 -5.27
C VAL A 127 -3.77 11.26 -6.17
N ILE A 128 -3.59 10.39 -7.18
CA ILE A 128 -2.57 10.61 -8.22
C ILE A 128 -2.84 11.92 -8.97
N ASP A 129 -4.09 12.18 -9.35
CA ASP A 129 -4.50 13.43 -9.99
C ASP A 129 -4.23 14.67 -9.11
N ALA A 130 -4.20 14.50 -7.79
CA ALA A 130 -3.91 15.54 -6.82
C ALA A 130 -2.41 15.75 -6.57
N GLY A 131 -1.54 14.88 -7.10
CA GLY A 131 -0.09 14.99 -6.97
C GLY A 131 0.58 13.90 -6.14
N ALA A 132 -0.10 12.78 -5.84
CA ALA A 132 0.60 11.60 -5.32
C ALA A 132 1.48 10.95 -6.40
N ASP A 133 2.64 10.44 -6.00
CA ASP A 133 3.62 9.79 -6.89
C ASP A 133 3.55 8.26 -6.83
N LEU A 134 3.06 7.71 -5.72
CA LEU A 134 2.91 6.28 -5.50
C LEU A 134 1.74 6.02 -4.58
N VAL A 135 0.87 5.07 -4.95
CA VAL A 135 -0.24 4.61 -4.10
C VAL A 135 -0.03 3.15 -3.72
N ILE A 136 -0.09 2.85 -2.43
CA ILE A 136 0.14 1.51 -1.87
C ILE A 136 -1.07 1.09 -1.03
N GLY A 137 -1.81 0.13 -1.56
CA GLY A 137 -2.96 -0.48 -0.94
C GLY A 137 -2.62 -1.67 -0.05
N HIS A 138 -3.48 -1.87 0.94
CA HIS A 138 -3.56 -3.03 1.81
C HIS A 138 -5.01 -3.18 2.31
N GLY A 139 -5.31 -4.22 3.09
CA GLY A 139 -6.67 -4.54 3.53
C GLY A 139 -7.17 -5.89 3.04
N PRO A 140 -7.07 -6.23 1.74
CA PRO A 140 -7.64 -7.49 1.22
C PRO A 140 -7.03 -8.78 1.79
N HIS A 141 -5.91 -8.68 2.52
CA HIS A 141 -5.12 -9.81 3.05
C HIS A 141 -4.60 -10.80 1.98
N VAL A 142 -4.62 -10.39 0.71
CA VAL A 142 -4.07 -11.09 -0.46
C VAL A 142 -3.43 -10.08 -1.41
N PRO A 143 -2.41 -10.45 -2.20
CA PRO A 143 -1.90 -9.59 -3.26
C PRO A 143 -2.95 -9.33 -4.35
N ARG A 144 -3.00 -8.10 -4.87
CA ARG A 144 -3.83 -7.68 -6.01
C ARG A 144 -2.97 -7.11 -7.14
N GLY A 145 -3.59 -6.80 -8.28
CA GLY A 145 -2.92 -6.24 -9.45
C GLY A 145 -2.27 -4.87 -9.21
N LEU A 146 -1.37 -4.52 -10.12
CA LEU A 146 -0.75 -3.19 -10.23
C LEU A 146 -1.32 -2.45 -11.44
N GLU A 147 -1.41 -1.13 -11.32
CA GLU A 147 -1.77 -0.24 -12.41
C GLU A 147 -0.70 0.83 -12.57
N LEU A 148 -0.41 1.21 -13.81
CA LEU A 148 0.33 2.40 -14.17
C LEU A 148 -0.66 3.46 -14.67
N TYR A 149 -0.99 4.42 -13.80
CA TYR A 149 -1.92 5.50 -14.08
C TYR A 149 -1.17 6.82 -14.16
N ARG A 150 -1.20 7.50 -15.33
CA ARG A 150 -0.43 8.74 -15.58
C ARG A 150 1.04 8.63 -15.17
N ASP A 151 1.66 7.53 -15.56
CA ASP A 151 3.05 7.20 -15.24
C ASP A 151 3.36 7.03 -13.75
N ARG A 152 2.35 7.00 -12.88
CA ARG A 152 2.49 6.68 -11.46
C ARG A 152 2.01 5.26 -11.19
N LEU A 153 2.75 4.54 -10.34
CA LEU A 153 2.39 3.17 -10.01
C LEU A 153 1.35 3.16 -8.87
N ILE A 154 0.34 2.29 -9.02
CA ILE A 154 -0.64 1.99 -7.98
C ILE A 154 -0.53 0.49 -7.68
N ALA A 155 -0.29 0.13 -6.44
CA ALA A 155 -0.35 -1.25 -5.96
C ALA A 155 -1.63 -1.44 -5.15
N TYR A 156 -2.65 -2.13 -5.67
CA TYR A 156 -3.96 -2.19 -5.01
C TYR A 156 -3.99 -3.07 -3.76
N SER A 157 -3.05 -4.01 -3.63
CA SER A 157 -2.77 -4.71 -2.38
C SER A 157 -1.45 -5.47 -2.50
N LEU A 158 -0.56 -5.33 -1.52
CA LEU A 158 0.63 -6.17 -1.38
C LEU A 158 0.42 -7.36 -0.43
N GLY A 159 -0.81 -7.59 0.03
CA GLY A 159 -1.12 -8.69 0.94
C GLY A 159 -0.49 -8.51 2.32
N ASN A 160 -0.24 -9.63 3.00
CA ASN A 160 0.27 -9.61 4.37
C ASN A 160 1.79 -9.78 4.36
N PHE A 161 2.52 -8.81 4.91
CA PHE A 161 3.98 -8.92 5.02
C PHE A 161 4.38 -9.83 6.19
N ASN A 162 4.19 -9.42 7.45
CA ASN A 162 4.63 -10.18 8.62
C ASN A 162 3.56 -10.20 9.72
N THR A 163 2.87 -11.32 9.89
CA THR A 163 1.76 -11.48 10.84
C THR A 163 2.08 -12.55 11.89
N TYR A 164 2.08 -12.15 13.17
CA TYR A 164 2.39 -13.04 14.27
C TYR A 164 1.25 -14.06 14.52
N GLN A 165 0.02 -13.57 14.71
CA GLN A 165 -1.20 -14.37 14.93
C GLN A 165 -2.43 -13.65 14.35
N GLY A 166 -3.63 -14.23 14.47
CA GLY A 166 -4.91 -13.60 14.10
C GLY A 166 -5.24 -13.62 12.61
N ILE A 167 -4.24 -13.63 11.73
CA ILE A 167 -4.42 -13.67 10.26
C ILE A 167 -4.01 -15.03 9.70
N SER A 168 -4.80 -15.55 8.75
CA SER A 168 -4.50 -16.80 8.04
C SER A 168 -3.36 -16.60 7.03
N ILE A 169 -2.39 -17.51 7.00
CA ILE A 169 -1.29 -17.53 6.02
C ILE A 169 -1.36 -18.73 5.06
N GLN A 170 -2.52 -19.39 4.98
CA GLN A 170 -2.71 -20.53 4.09
C GLN A 170 -2.90 -20.08 2.63
N GLY A 171 -2.31 -20.83 1.71
CA GLY A 171 -2.41 -20.57 0.27
C GLY A 171 -1.89 -19.17 -0.09
N ILE A 172 -2.65 -18.45 -0.91
CA ILE A 172 -2.28 -17.10 -1.40
C ILE A 172 -2.23 -16.04 -0.30
N LYS A 173 -2.93 -16.25 0.83
CA LYS A 173 -2.91 -15.33 1.99
C LYS A 173 -1.55 -15.28 2.69
N GLY A 174 -0.71 -16.29 2.46
CA GLY A 174 0.67 -16.35 2.94
C GLY A 174 1.69 -15.67 2.02
N LEU A 175 1.29 -15.20 0.83
CA LEU A 175 2.20 -14.46 -0.05
C LEU A 175 2.48 -13.07 0.53
N ALA A 176 3.75 -12.70 0.56
CA ALA A 176 4.29 -11.48 1.15
C ALA A 176 5.24 -10.78 0.16
N PRO A 177 4.75 -10.32 -1.00
CA PRO A 177 5.58 -9.63 -1.98
C PRO A 177 6.27 -8.40 -1.36
N ILE A 178 7.54 -8.20 -1.71
CA ILE A 178 8.24 -6.94 -1.49
C ILE A 178 8.34 -6.23 -2.84
N LEU A 179 7.77 -5.03 -2.93
CA LEU A 179 7.82 -4.21 -4.13
C LEU A 179 9.01 -3.26 -4.03
N LYS A 180 10.01 -3.44 -4.91
CA LYS A 180 11.16 -2.54 -5.07
C LYS A 180 10.96 -1.72 -6.34
N LEU A 181 11.02 -0.40 -6.26
CA LEU A 181 10.72 0.49 -7.38
C LEU A 181 11.83 1.50 -7.62
N ARG A 182 11.90 1.99 -8.85
CA ARG A 182 12.62 3.19 -9.24
C ARG A 182 11.66 4.15 -9.90
N MET A 183 11.74 5.41 -9.48
CA MET A 183 11.01 6.53 -10.04
C MET A 183 12.01 7.61 -10.43
N ASP A 184 11.66 8.48 -11.36
CA ASP A 184 12.43 9.70 -11.64
C ASP A 184 12.13 10.82 -10.64
N GLU A 185 12.80 11.96 -10.80
CA GLU A 185 12.64 13.15 -9.95
C GLU A 185 11.24 13.77 -10.00
N THR A 186 10.40 13.39 -10.96
CA THR A 186 9.01 13.83 -11.05
C THR A 186 8.05 12.83 -10.40
N GLY A 187 8.55 11.71 -9.89
CA GLY A 187 7.75 10.60 -9.36
C GLY A 187 7.26 9.63 -10.44
N ALA A 188 7.66 9.77 -11.70
CA ALA A 188 7.23 8.85 -12.75
C ALA A 188 7.94 7.50 -12.62
N PHE A 189 7.20 6.41 -12.76
CA PHE A 189 7.70 5.05 -12.67
C PHE A 189 8.64 4.72 -13.84
N LEU A 190 9.83 4.20 -13.50
CA LEU A 190 10.85 3.78 -14.46
C LEU A 190 10.88 2.26 -14.63
N ASP A 191 11.21 1.56 -13.54
CA ASP A 191 11.37 0.12 -13.48
C ASP A 191 11.22 -0.37 -12.03
N GLY A 192 11.18 -1.69 -11.84
CA GLY A 192 11.10 -2.25 -10.50
C GLY A 192 11.29 -3.76 -10.44
N ARG A 193 11.07 -4.31 -9.25
CA ARG A 193 11.02 -5.75 -9.00
C ARG A 193 10.04 -6.12 -7.89
N ILE A 194 9.17 -7.10 -8.14
CA ILE A 194 8.48 -7.87 -7.10
C ILE A 194 9.44 -8.97 -6.65
N ILE A 195 9.94 -8.85 -5.42
CA ILE A 195 10.66 -9.92 -4.74
C ILE A 195 9.60 -10.79 -4.07
N SER A 196 9.41 -12.00 -4.60
CA SER A 196 8.42 -12.92 -4.04
C SER A 196 8.95 -13.51 -2.74
N THR A 197 8.15 -13.34 -1.68
CA THR A 197 8.38 -13.98 -0.40
C THR A 197 7.08 -14.57 0.12
N ARG A 198 7.18 -15.53 1.05
CA ARG A 198 6.05 -16.20 1.68
C ARG A 198 6.24 -16.21 3.18
N GLN A 199 5.18 -15.89 3.92
CA GLN A 199 5.18 -16.00 5.37
C GLN A 199 5.29 -17.45 5.82
N SER A 200 6.14 -17.67 6.82
CA SER A 200 6.27 -18.93 7.55
C SER A 200 6.08 -18.68 9.04
N ARG A 201 5.43 -19.62 9.73
CA ARG A 201 5.26 -19.58 11.19
C ARG A 201 5.93 -20.80 11.84
N PRO A 202 6.77 -20.60 12.87
CA PRO A 202 7.39 -19.33 13.25
C PRO A 202 8.44 -18.88 12.21
N GLY A 203 8.73 -17.58 12.09
CA GLY A 203 9.90 -17.08 11.34
C GLY A 203 9.69 -15.98 10.31
N GLY A 204 8.45 -15.54 10.05
CA GLY A 204 8.18 -14.41 9.15
C GLY A 204 8.40 -14.74 7.66
N PRO A 205 8.53 -13.71 6.81
CA PRO A 205 8.71 -13.85 5.37
C PRO A 205 10.02 -14.54 4.98
N LYS A 206 9.95 -15.46 4.01
CA LYS A 206 11.11 -16.13 3.40
C LYS A 206 11.01 -16.04 1.88
N ILE A 207 12.15 -15.92 1.21
CA ILE A 207 12.22 -15.89 -0.26
C ILE A 207 11.45 -17.09 -0.83
N ASP A 208 10.57 -16.80 -1.78
CA ASP A 208 9.84 -17.80 -2.54
C ASP A 208 10.54 -17.98 -3.92
N PRO A 209 11.27 -19.09 -4.13
CA PRO A 209 11.98 -19.32 -5.38
C PRO A 209 11.05 -19.58 -6.57
N ALA A 210 9.78 -19.91 -6.33
CA ALA A 210 8.79 -20.14 -7.38
C ALA A 210 8.18 -18.83 -7.93
N ASN A 211 8.49 -17.68 -7.31
CA ASN A 211 7.97 -16.37 -7.71
C ASN A 211 6.43 -16.29 -7.72
N GLU A 212 5.74 -17.01 -6.84
CA GLU A 212 4.28 -17.14 -6.85
C GLU A 212 3.57 -15.78 -6.70
N ALA A 213 4.12 -14.89 -5.87
CA ALA A 213 3.57 -13.55 -5.69
C ALA A 213 3.69 -12.71 -6.96
N ALA A 214 4.86 -12.72 -7.62
CA ALA A 214 5.06 -12.00 -8.88
C ALA A 214 4.16 -12.55 -10.01
N LEU A 215 4.01 -13.87 -10.11
CA LEU A 215 3.16 -14.51 -11.11
C LEU A 215 1.67 -14.19 -10.88
N LEU A 216 1.23 -14.20 -9.62
CA LEU A 216 -0.14 -13.83 -9.26
C LEU A 216 -0.42 -12.36 -9.60
N ILE A 217 0.46 -11.45 -9.15
CA ILE A 217 0.31 -10.00 -9.39
C ILE A 217 0.38 -9.71 -10.89
N LYS A 218 1.25 -10.37 -11.66
CA LYS A 218 1.30 -10.25 -13.12
C LYS A 218 -0.07 -10.51 -13.75
N ARG A 219 -0.63 -11.68 -13.45
CA ARG A 219 -1.92 -12.12 -14.00
C ARG A 219 -3.04 -11.16 -13.63
N LEU A 220 -3.16 -10.78 -12.36
CA LEU A 220 -4.20 -9.86 -11.90
C LEU A 220 -4.05 -8.46 -12.50
N SER A 221 -2.81 -7.97 -12.66
CA SER A 221 -2.56 -6.69 -13.34
C SER A 221 -3.08 -6.72 -14.78
N GLU A 222 -2.76 -7.78 -15.53
CA GLU A 222 -3.17 -7.95 -16.93
C GLU A 222 -4.70 -8.12 -17.06
N GLU A 223 -5.32 -8.89 -16.18
CA GLU A 223 -6.76 -9.16 -16.16
C GLU A 223 -7.58 -7.91 -15.78
N ASP A 224 -7.12 -7.13 -14.79
CA ASP A 224 -7.88 -5.98 -14.26
C ASP A 224 -7.62 -4.67 -15.02
N PHE A 225 -6.39 -4.45 -15.51
CA PHE A 225 -5.96 -3.15 -16.05
C PHE A 225 -5.50 -3.19 -17.51
N GLY A 226 -5.30 -4.37 -18.10
CA GLY A 226 -4.94 -4.54 -19.50
C GLY A 226 -3.73 -3.69 -19.90
N LYS A 227 -3.92 -2.70 -20.79
CA LYS A 227 -2.85 -1.81 -21.27
C LYS A 227 -2.27 -0.89 -20.19
N GLN A 228 -3.00 -0.67 -19.10
CA GLN A 228 -2.54 0.12 -17.96
C GLN A 228 -1.75 -0.74 -16.96
N ALA A 229 -1.62 -2.05 -17.18
CA ALA A 229 -0.75 -2.89 -16.36
C ALA A 229 0.73 -2.62 -16.68
N PRO A 230 1.63 -2.53 -15.68
CA PRO A 230 3.06 -2.64 -15.95
C PRO A 230 3.39 -4.03 -16.49
N ARG A 231 4.43 -4.15 -17.31
CA ARG A 231 4.94 -5.47 -17.71
C ARG A 231 5.63 -6.09 -16.51
N ILE A 232 5.28 -7.33 -16.19
CA ILE A 232 5.89 -8.10 -15.10
C ILE A 232 6.42 -9.40 -15.70
N SER A 233 7.73 -9.63 -15.60
CA SER A 233 8.35 -10.89 -16.02
C SER A 233 8.08 -12.00 -15.00
N ALA A 234 8.32 -13.27 -15.40
CA ALA A 234 8.16 -14.42 -14.52
C ALA A 234 9.08 -14.40 -13.26
N ASN A 235 10.20 -13.68 -13.31
CA ASN A 235 11.11 -13.48 -12.17
C ASN A 235 10.88 -12.15 -11.42
N GLY A 236 9.74 -11.49 -11.71
CA GLY A 236 9.23 -10.32 -11.00
C GLY A 236 9.81 -8.98 -11.43
N VAL A 237 10.57 -8.88 -12.51
CA VAL A 237 11.06 -7.58 -13.03
C VAL A 237 9.89 -6.79 -13.61
N LEU A 238 9.77 -5.51 -13.24
CA LEU A 238 8.76 -4.58 -13.72
C LEU A 238 9.36 -3.62 -14.74
N SER A 239 8.62 -3.34 -15.81
CA SER A 239 8.90 -2.26 -16.74
C SER A 239 7.61 -1.59 -17.21
N ARG A 240 7.74 -0.42 -17.83
CA ARG A 240 6.60 0.27 -18.46
C ARG A 240 5.96 -0.60 -19.56
N PRO A 241 4.65 -0.45 -19.82
CA PRO A 241 4.00 -1.02 -21.00
C PRO A 241 4.60 -0.44 -22.30
N GLU A 242 4.39 -1.10 -23.44
CA GLU A 242 4.82 -0.54 -24.76
C GLU A 242 3.76 0.43 -25.27
#